data_AF-A0A0N1DZK6-F1
#
_entry.id   AF-A0A0N1DZK6-F1
#
_cell.length_a   1.000
_cell.length_b   1.000
_cell.length_c   1.000
_cell.angle_alpha   90.00
_cell.angle_beta   90.00
_cell.angle_gamma   90.00
#
_symmetry.space_group_name_H-M   'P 1'
#
loop_
_entity.id
_entity.type
_entity.pdbx_description
1 polymer ?
#
loop_
_entity_poly.entity_id
_entity_poly.type
_entity_poly.pdbx_seq_one_letter_code
_entity_poly.pdbx_strand_id
1 'polypeptide(L)'
;MKKNTFIFSLLFVMISSSVAAQKNSKNILKSTNIKEIEEYLNTTFPEDPKKSVLKPKLIALKNEAWTKGRKDAKPMEARPVITEIPNSIMRDSNSKDAEEFKRLITETSKDHKEKTAHLLNAMFDEDITSKEAILLLKNNSDCNLVLKIQGKEFYNMAIPAHGENFIVINKGIYILNSNVCDVKYNSQKDIRKNILLSINNPTQVGNKPISDNK
;
A
#
# COMPACT_ATOMS: atom_id res chain seq x y z
N MET A 1 -61.88 22.54 -38.23
CA MET A 1 -60.94 21.52 -37.72
C MET A 1 -59.64 22.23 -37.31
N LYS A 2 -59.53 22.63 -36.03
CA LYS A 2 -58.36 23.32 -35.44
C LYS A 2 -57.93 22.54 -34.19
N LYS A 3 -57.16 21.48 -34.39
CA LYS A 3 -56.54 20.67 -33.33
C LYS A 3 -55.39 19.94 -34.02
N ASN A 4 -54.24 20.58 -34.15
CA ASN A 4 -52.96 19.92 -34.46
C ASN A 4 -51.76 20.89 -34.42
N THR A 5 -51.98 22.21 -34.30
CA THR A 5 -50.89 23.19 -34.23
C THR A 5 -50.34 23.41 -32.81
N PHE A 6 -50.91 22.81 -31.77
CA PHE A 6 -50.46 23.01 -30.39
C PHE A 6 -49.44 21.98 -29.87
N ILE A 7 -49.23 20.86 -30.58
CA ILE A 7 -48.28 19.82 -30.11
C ILE A 7 -46.83 20.11 -30.54
N PHE A 8 -46.62 20.85 -31.64
CA PHE A 8 -45.26 21.22 -32.08
C PHE A 8 -44.62 22.36 -31.29
N SER A 9 -45.39 23.12 -30.50
CA SER A 9 -44.85 24.21 -29.68
C SER A 9 -44.26 23.74 -28.34
N LEU A 10 -44.72 22.58 -27.82
CA LEU A 10 -44.27 22.08 -26.51
C LEU A 10 -42.94 21.31 -26.57
N LEU A 11 -42.51 20.85 -27.76
CA LEU A 11 -41.27 20.07 -27.91
C LEU A 11 -40.01 20.95 -28.05
N PHE A 12 -40.16 22.26 -28.28
CA PHE A 12 -39.02 23.14 -28.53
C PHE A 12 -38.46 23.83 -27.27
N VAL A 13 -39.14 23.72 -26.12
CA VAL A 13 -38.75 24.41 -24.87
C VAL A 13 -37.85 23.55 -23.98
N MET A 14 -37.72 22.24 -24.23
CA MET A 14 -36.93 21.33 -23.37
C MET A 14 -35.46 21.15 -23.77
N ILE A 15 -34.96 21.89 -24.78
CA ILE A 15 -33.57 21.73 -25.26
C ILE A 15 -32.66 22.91 -24.81
N SER A 16 -33.20 23.94 -24.17
CA SER A 16 -32.44 25.19 -23.91
C SER A 16 -31.77 25.30 -22.53
N SER A 17 -31.75 24.27 -21.69
CA SER A 17 -31.20 24.36 -20.31
C SER A 17 -29.90 23.57 -20.06
N SER A 18 -29.24 23.02 -21.08
CA SER A 18 -27.99 22.26 -20.92
C SER A 18 -26.74 22.93 -21.52
N VAL A 19 -26.68 24.27 -21.52
CA VAL A 19 -25.46 25.01 -21.91
C VAL A 19 -24.99 25.93 -20.78
N ALA A 20 -24.76 25.37 -19.59
CA ALA A 20 -24.03 26.05 -18.51
C ALA A 20 -22.84 25.24 -17.96
N ALA A 21 -22.46 24.13 -18.62
CA ALA A 21 -21.42 23.20 -18.11
C ALA A 21 -20.12 23.17 -18.94
N GLN A 22 -20.00 23.96 -20.03
CA GLN A 22 -18.76 24.05 -20.81
C GLN A 22 -18.05 25.40 -20.59
N LYS A 23 -17.72 25.74 -19.34
CA LYS A 23 -16.80 26.85 -19.08
C LYS A 23 -15.36 26.30 -19.01
N ASN A 24 -14.69 26.37 -20.16
CA ASN A 24 -13.24 26.59 -20.30
C ASN A 24 -12.24 25.51 -19.84
N SER A 25 -12.50 24.21 -20.01
CA SER A 25 -11.52 23.16 -19.67
C SER A 25 -10.50 22.81 -20.78
N LYS A 26 -10.27 23.70 -21.77
CA LYS A 26 -9.39 23.38 -22.91
C LYS A 26 -7.93 23.15 -22.50
N ASN A 27 -7.49 23.59 -21.32
CA ASN A 27 -6.11 23.43 -20.85
C ASN A 27 -5.95 23.10 -19.36
N ILE A 28 -6.94 22.48 -18.70
CA ILE A 28 -6.86 22.19 -17.25
C ILE A 28 -5.60 21.38 -16.85
N LEU A 29 -5.13 20.49 -17.73
CA LEU A 29 -3.91 19.71 -17.53
C LEU A 29 -2.64 20.58 -17.40
N LYS A 30 -2.64 21.80 -17.95
CA LYS A 30 -1.55 22.76 -17.85
C LYS A 30 -1.70 23.72 -16.67
N SER A 31 -2.90 23.89 -16.12
CA SER A 31 -3.14 24.84 -15.02
C SER A 31 -2.26 24.55 -13.79
N THR A 32 -1.75 25.59 -13.16
CA THR A 32 -1.02 25.57 -11.88
C THR A 32 -1.86 26.13 -10.73
N ASN A 33 -3.11 26.53 -11.00
CA ASN A 33 -4.00 27.09 -10.00
C ASN A 33 -4.70 25.98 -9.22
N ILE A 34 -4.40 25.88 -7.92
CA ILE A 34 -4.95 24.89 -7.00
C ILE A 34 -6.49 24.91 -7.00
N LYS A 35 -7.12 26.09 -6.95
CA LYS A 35 -8.58 26.23 -6.87
C LYS A 35 -9.26 25.76 -8.15
N GLU A 36 -8.69 26.11 -9.30
CA GLU A 36 -9.20 25.71 -10.61
C GLU A 36 -9.18 24.18 -10.78
N ILE A 37 -8.09 23.54 -10.33
CA ILE A 37 -7.96 22.08 -10.38
C ILE A 37 -8.93 21.41 -9.38
N GLU A 38 -9.08 21.95 -8.17
CA GLU A 38 -10.07 21.44 -7.19
C GLU A 38 -11.49 21.52 -7.72
N GLU A 39 -11.87 22.67 -8.27
CA GLU A 39 -13.20 22.89 -8.83
C GLU A 39 -13.47 21.95 -10.02
N TYR A 40 -12.49 21.76 -10.90
CA TYR A 40 -12.58 20.76 -11.97
C TYR A 40 -12.79 19.34 -11.42
N LEU A 41 -12.00 18.93 -10.43
CA LEU A 41 -12.09 17.59 -9.85
C LEU A 41 -13.43 17.34 -9.15
N ASN A 42 -14.04 18.37 -8.55
CA ASN A 42 -15.33 18.30 -7.85
C ASN A 42 -16.54 18.32 -8.80
N THR A 43 -16.46 19.05 -9.91
CA THR A 43 -17.59 19.24 -10.83
C THR A 43 -17.65 18.19 -11.95
N THR A 44 -16.52 17.56 -12.26
CA THR A 44 -16.42 16.61 -13.39
C THR A 44 -16.83 15.19 -13.01
N PHE A 45 -17.28 14.38 -13.98
CA PHE A 45 -17.66 12.98 -13.78
C PHE A 45 -16.53 12.13 -13.14
N PRO A 46 -16.84 11.14 -12.27
CA PRO A 46 -15.84 10.31 -11.59
C PRO A 46 -14.83 9.60 -12.51
N GLU A 47 -15.29 9.13 -13.68
CA GLU A 47 -14.46 8.36 -14.64
C GLU A 47 -13.72 9.23 -15.68
N ASP A 48 -13.61 10.54 -15.50
CA ASP A 48 -12.83 11.36 -16.44
C ASP A 48 -11.33 10.97 -16.38
N PRO A 49 -10.72 10.55 -17.51
CA PRO A 49 -9.31 10.16 -17.57
C PRO A 49 -8.36 11.25 -17.06
N LYS A 50 -8.71 12.54 -17.19
CA LYS A 50 -7.89 13.66 -16.70
C LYS A 50 -7.77 13.69 -15.18
N LYS A 51 -8.73 13.10 -14.43
CA LYS A 51 -8.66 13.03 -12.97
C LYS A 51 -7.46 12.21 -12.49
N SER A 52 -7.04 11.19 -13.25
CA SER A 52 -5.88 10.37 -12.92
C SER A 52 -4.58 11.18 -12.88
N VAL A 53 -4.46 12.20 -13.73
CA VAL A 53 -3.29 13.09 -13.82
C VAL A 53 -3.44 14.31 -12.89
N LEU A 54 -4.65 14.87 -12.80
CA LEU A 54 -4.90 16.09 -12.02
C LEU A 54 -4.85 15.86 -10.51
N LYS A 55 -5.23 14.68 -10.00
CA LYS A 55 -5.16 14.35 -8.57
C LYS A 55 -3.71 14.40 -8.04
N PRO A 56 -2.73 13.67 -8.61
CA PRO A 56 -1.32 13.80 -8.21
C PRO A 56 -0.78 15.23 -8.36
N LYS A 57 -1.15 15.93 -9.45
CA LYS A 57 -0.72 17.31 -9.70
C LYS A 57 -1.21 18.28 -8.63
N LEU A 58 -2.48 18.15 -8.22
CA LEU A 58 -3.06 18.98 -7.16
C LEU A 58 -2.32 18.79 -5.83
N ILE A 59 -2.00 17.55 -5.47
CA ILE A 59 -1.23 17.24 -4.26
C ILE A 59 0.15 17.89 -4.34
N ALA A 60 0.84 17.80 -5.48
CA ALA A 60 2.15 18.42 -5.67
C ALA A 60 2.09 19.95 -5.48
N LEU A 61 1.10 20.62 -6.07
CA LEU A 61 0.92 22.08 -5.97
C LEU A 61 0.59 22.53 -4.54
N LYS A 62 -0.24 21.77 -3.81
CA LYS A 62 -0.55 22.03 -2.39
C LYS A 62 0.69 21.87 -1.51
N ASN A 63 1.47 20.82 -1.73
CA ASN A 63 2.69 20.58 -0.97
C ASN A 63 3.74 21.67 -1.27
N GLU A 64 3.89 22.10 -2.53
CA GLU A 64 4.75 23.22 -2.89
C GLU A 64 4.31 24.54 -2.25
N ALA A 65 3.00 24.79 -2.19
CA ALA A 65 2.44 25.94 -1.47
C ALA A 65 2.75 25.91 0.03
N TRP A 66 2.66 24.73 0.63
CA TRP A 66 2.96 24.50 2.05
C TRP A 66 4.45 24.66 2.36
N THR A 67 5.35 24.05 1.58
CA THR A 67 6.81 24.18 1.79
C THR A 67 7.32 25.60 1.59
N LYS A 68 6.63 26.43 0.80
CA LYS A 68 6.93 27.86 0.65
C LYS A 68 6.39 28.73 1.80
N GLY A 69 5.83 28.14 2.86
CA GLY A 69 5.42 28.84 4.07
C GLY A 69 4.14 29.66 3.93
N ARG A 70 3.25 29.31 3.01
CA ARG A 70 1.97 30.02 2.83
C ARG A 70 1.06 29.75 4.03
N LYS A 71 0.54 30.80 4.66
CA LYS A 71 -0.21 30.73 5.93
C LYS A 71 -1.54 29.96 5.84
N ASP A 72 -2.11 29.82 4.66
CA ASP A 72 -3.37 29.11 4.37
C ASP A 72 -3.15 27.70 3.76
N ALA A 73 -1.89 27.26 3.65
CA ALA A 73 -1.58 25.95 3.10
C ALA A 73 -1.90 24.84 4.12
N LYS A 74 -2.65 23.83 3.66
CA LYS A 74 -2.93 22.63 4.46
C LYS A 74 -1.63 21.82 4.68
N PRO A 75 -1.51 21.10 5.80
CA PRO A 75 -0.38 20.20 6.05
C PRO A 75 -0.19 19.23 4.88
N MET A 76 1.07 18.90 4.60
CA MET A 76 1.48 18.03 3.50
C MET A 76 0.69 16.71 3.49
N GLU A 77 -0.04 16.46 2.40
CA GLU A 77 -0.74 15.19 2.20
C GLU A 77 0.26 14.15 1.70
N ALA A 78 0.29 12.97 2.36
CA ALA A 78 1.13 11.85 1.98
C ALA A 78 0.77 11.40 0.56
N ARG A 79 1.77 11.28 -0.30
CA ARG A 79 1.59 10.70 -1.63
C ARG A 79 1.37 9.19 -1.47
N PRO A 80 0.29 8.59 -1.99
CA PRO A 80 0.25 7.15 -2.10
C PRO A 80 1.37 6.75 -3.07
N VAL A 81 2.41 6.10 -2.55
CA VAL A 81 3.36 5.37 -3.38
C VAL A 81 2.61 4.14 -3.85
N ILE A 82 1.87 4.29 -4.96
CA ILE A 82 1.36 3.14 -5.70
C ILE A 82 2.57 2.59 -6.46
N THR A 83 3.49 1.94 -5.75
CA THR A 83 4.32 0.94 -6.42
C THR A 83 3.36 -0.18 -6.77
N GLU A 84 2.91 -0.18 -8.03
CA GLU A 84 2.32 -1.35 -8.65
C GLU A 84 3.15 -2.56 -8.21
N ILE A 85 2.52 -3.48 -7.48
CA ILE A 85 3.18 -4.69 -6.99
C ILE A 85 3.80 -5.35 -8.23
N PRO A 86 5.14 -5.42 -8.34
CA PRO A 86 5.76 -5.92 -9.56
C PRO A 86 5.27 -7.34 -9.84
N ASN A 87 4.88 -7.62 -11.08
CA ASN A 87 4.43 -8.96 -11.50
C ASN A 87 5.48 -10.06 -11.22
N SER A 88 6.75 -9.69 -11.01
CA SER A 88 7.82 -10.59 -10.57
C SER A 88 7.59 -11.19 -9.17
N ILE A 89 6.77 -10.57 -8.32
CA ILE A 89 6.42 -11.07 -6.98
C ILE A 89 5.44 -12.26 -7.06
N MET A 90 4.68 -12.39 -8.17
CA MET A 90 3.68 -13.45 -8.37
C MET A 90 4.25 -14.76 -8.94
N ARG A 91 5.57 -14.94 -8.97
CA ARG A 91 6.20 -16.03 -9.72
C ARG A 91 5.96 -17.44 -9.21
N ASP A 92 5.42 -17.61 -8.01
CA ASP A 92 5.11 -18.94 -7.49
C ASP A 92 3.61 -19.10 -7.23
N SER A 93 2.89 -19.54 -8.27
CA SER A 93 1.43 -19.69 -8.25
C SER A 93 0.96 -21.06 -7.74
N ASN A 94 1.89 -21.96 -7.37
CA ASN A 94 1.57 -23.36 -7.04
C ASN A 94 1.83 -23.74 -5.57
N SER A 95 2.21 -22.80 -4.69
CA SER A 95 2.39 -23.11 -3.26
C SER A 95 1.08 -22.93 -2.48
N LYS A 96 0.85 -23.74 -1.44
CA LYS A 96 -0.32 -23.63 -0.54
C LYS A 96 -0.44 -22.25 0.13
N ASP A 97 0.66 -21.51 0.21
CA ASP A 97 0.74 -20.20 0.87
C ASP A 97 0.58 -19.04 -0.14
N ALA A 98 0.49 -19.33 -1.44
CA ALA A 98 0.38 -18.31 -2.50
C ALA A 98 -0.93 -17.52 -2.42
N GLU A 99 -2.03 -18.17 -2.01
CA GLU A 99 -3.33 -17.50 -1.83
C GLU A 99 -3.32 -16.59 -0.60
N GLU A 100 -2.72 -17.06 0.50
CA GLU A 100 -2.56 -16.28 1.73
C GLU A 100 -1.66 -15.06 1.49
N PHE A 101 -0.57 -15.23 0.74
CA PHE A 101 0.30 -14.14 0.30
C PHE A 101 -0.48 -13.07 -0.48
N LYS A 102 -1.25 -13.47 -1.50
CA LYS A 102 -2.05 -12.54 -2.32
C LYS A 102 -3.07 -11.76 -1.49
N ARG A 103 -3.73 -12.43 -0.55
CA ARG A 103 -4.70 -11.81 0.36
C ARG A 103 -4.04 -10.75 1.22
N LEU A 104 -2.93 -11.09 1.88
CA LEU A 104 -2.23 -10.20 2.80
C LEU A 104 -1.73 -8.94 2.08
N ILE A 105 -1.19 -9.08 0.87
CA ILE A 105 -0.74 -7.93 0.07
C ILE A 105 -1.90 -7.01 -0.33
N THR A 106 -3.03 -7.59 -0.74
CA THR A 106 -4.22 -6.82 -1.12
C THR A 106 -4.83 -6.08 0.07
N GLU A 107 -4.85 -6.71 1.25
CA GLU A 107 -5.35 -6.10 2.49
C GLU A 107 -4.47 -4.93 2.95
N THR A 108 -3.15 -5.05 2.77
CA THR A 108 -2.21 -3.97 3.08
C THR A 108 -2.49 -2.71 2.26
N SER A 109 -2.98 -2.86 1.01
CA SER A 109 -3.29 -1.74 0.11
C SER A 109 -4.36 -0.76 0.61
N LYS A 110 -5.35 -1.25 1.36
CA LYS A 110 -6.49 -0.44 1.83
C LYS A 110 -6.21 0.27 3.15
N ASP A 111 -5.41 -0.35 4.02
CA ASP A 111 -5.14 0.13 5.38
C ASP A 111 -3.75 0.78 5.53
N HIS A 112 -3.09 1.09 4.42
CA HIS A 112 -1.72 1.63 4.42
C HIS A 112 -1.55 2.85 5.32
N LYS A 113 -2.51 3.78 5.35
CA LYS A 113 -2.37 5.02 6.12
C LYS A 113 -2.30 4.75 7.62
N GLU A 114 -3.17 3.89 8.13
CA GLU A 114 -3.24 3.57 9.56
C GLU A 114 -2.04 2.72 9.99
N LYS A 115 -1.69 1.69 9.20
CA LYS A 115 -0.49 0.87 9.45
C LYS A 115 0.80 1.68 9.39
N THR A 116 0.89 2.64 8.47
CA THR A 116 2.07 3.54 8.37
C THR A 116 2.14 4.48 9.55
N ALA A 117 1.03 5.10 9.97
CA ALA A 117 1.01 5.95 11.15
C ALA A 117 1.38 5.17 12.42
N HIS A 118 0.85 3.96 12.58
CA HIS A 118 1.18 3.06 13.69
C HIS A 118 2.67 2.69 13.71
N LEU A 119 3.24 2.34 12.55
CA LEU A 119 4.67 2.06 12.43
C LEU A 119 5.50 3.27 12.84
N LEU A 120 5.21 4.46 12.28
CA LEU A 120 6.00 5.66 12.55
C LEU A 120 5.95 6.00 14.05
N ASN A 121 4.77 5.91 14.66
CA ASN A 121 4.62 6.12 16.09
C ASN A 121 5.47 5.10 16.87
N ALA A 122 5.41 3.81 16.55
CA ALA A 122 6.22 2.78 17.20
C ALA A 122 7.74 2.93 16.94
N MET A 123 8.16 3.55 15.84
CA MET A 123 9.57 3.80 15.51
C MET A 123 10.14 4.99 16.29
N PHE A 124 9.34 6.04 16.46
CA PHE A 124 9.74 7.27 17.15
C PHE A 124 9.37 7.28 18.64
N ASP A 125 8.65 6.26 19.11
CA ASP A 125 8.42 6.05 20.53
C ASP A 125 9.73 5.61 21.20
N GLU A 126 10.40 6.57 21.84
CA GLU A 126 11.62 6.35 22.62
C GLU A 126 11.33 5.78 24.01
N ASP A 127 10.06 5.54 24.36
CA ASP A 127 9.68 5.02 25.67
C ASP A 127 10.10 3.54 25.82
N ILE A 128 11.07 3.30 26.69
CA ILE A 128 11.56 1.95 27.04
C ILE A 128 10.42 1.10 27.66
N THR A 129 9.40 1.74 28.24
CA THR A 129 8.24 1.11 28.87
C THR A 129 7.13 0.73 27.90
N SER A 130 7.24 1.13 26.62
CA SER A 130 6.33 0.69 25.55
C SER A 130 6.12 -0.82 25.59
N LYS A 131 4.88 -1.27 25.42
CA LYS A 131 4.56 -2.71 25.43
C LYS A 131 4.84 -3.36 24.07
N GLU A 132 5.09 -2.56 23.05
CA GLU A 132 5.22 -2.97 21.67
C GLU A 132 6.68 -2.88 21.20
N ALA A 133 7.01 -3.67 20.18
CA ALA A 133 8.29 -3.67 19.50
C ALA A 133 8.09 -3.97 18.01
N ILE A 134 8.97 -3.40 17.19
CA ILE A 134 8.97 -3.63 15.75
C ILE A 134 9.86 -4.82 15.43
N LEU A 135 9.29 -5.81 14.76
CA LEU A 135 10.03 -6.89 14.13
C LEU A 135 10.11 -6.60 12.64
N LEU A 136 11.31 -6.24 12.17
CA LEU A 136 11.63 -6.09 10.76
C LEU A 136 12.27 -7.39 10.27
N LEU A 137 11.70 -7.99 9.23
CA LEU A 137 12.28 -9.17 8.58
C LEU A 137 12.78 -8.82 7.19
N LYS A 138 14.04 -9.17 6.94
CA LYS A 138 14.67 -9.09 5.63
C LYS A 138 14.84 -10.50 5.06
N ASN A 139 14.22 -10.75 3.92
CA ASN A 139 14.36 -12.00 3.19
C ASN A 139 15.45 -11.85 2.13
N ASN A 140 16.64 -12.37 2.39
CA ASN A 140 17.71 -12.45 1.39
C ASN A 140 17.67 -13.77 0.59
N SER A 141 16.68 -14.62 0.83
CA SER A 141 16.51 -15.87 0.06
C SER A 141 15.89 -15.60 -1.31
N ASP A 142 16.04 -16.57 -2.20
CA ASP A 142 15.53 -16.52 -3.57
C ASP A 142 14.02 -16.87 -3.66
N CYS A 143 13.39 -17.22 -2.52
CA CYS A 143 12.00 -17.66 -2.45
C CYS A 143 11.13 -16.69 -1.65
N ASN A 144 9.85 -16.59 -2.02
CA ASN A 144 8.86 -15.95 -1.18
C ASN A 144 8.65 -16.78 0.09
N LEU A 145 8.51 -16.12 1.24
CA LEU A 145 8.30 -16.82 2.50
C LEU A 145 7.14 -16.20 3.30
N VAL A 146 6.49 -17.04 4.09
CA VAL A 146 5.50 -16.63 5.09
C VAL A 146 6.07 -16.93 6.47
N LEU A 147 6.26 -15.90 7.28
CA LEU A 147 6.70 -16.02 8.67
C LEU A 147 5.47 -16.11 9.57
N LYS A 148 5.35 -17.22 10.30
CA LYS A 148 4.34 -17.47 11.34
C LYS A 148 4.98 -17.17 12.69
N ILE A 149 4.45 -16.18 13.38
CA ILE A 149 4.94 -15.69 14.68
C ILE A 149 3.92 -16.13 15.73
N GLN A 150 4.32 -17.05 16.59
CA GLN A 150 3.43 -17.68 17.57
C GLN A 150 3.87 -17.31 18.99
N GLY A 151 3.03 -16.62 19.74
CA GLY A 151 3.27 -16.29 21.14
C GLY A 151 1.95 -16.14 21.88
N LYS A 152 1.78 -15.02 22.59
CA LYS A 152 0.47 -14.67 23.18
C LYS A 152 -0.61 -14.45 22.09
N GLU A 153 -0.18 -13.83 21.00
CA GLU A 153 -0.97 -13.63 19.79
C GLU A 153 -0.28 -14.32 18.61
N PHE A 154 -1.06 -14.59 17.56
CA PHE A 154 -0.60 -15.24 16.35
C PHE A 154 -0.59 -14.24 15.20
N TYR A 155 0.56 -14.12 14.54
CA TYR A 155 0.72 -13.22 13.39
C TYR A 155 1.32 -13.97 12.22
N ASN A 156 0.85 -13.64 11.02
CA ASN A 156 1.42 -14.13 9.76
C ASN A 156 1.91 -12.94 8.95
N MET A 157 3.12 -13.03 8.43
CA MET A 157 3.72 -12.00 7.59
C MET A 157 4.25 -12.62 6.30
N ALA A 158 3.75 -12.10 5.18
CA ALA A 158 4.19 -12.44 3.83
C ALA A 158 5.38 -11.58 3.42
N ILE A 159 6.45 -12.20 2.90
CA ILE A 159 7.71 -11.50 2.61
C ILE A 159 8.26 -12.00 1.28
N PRO A 160 8.36 -11.12 0.27
CA PRO A 160 8.83 -11.54 -1.05
C PRO A 160 10.32 -11.87 -1.04
N ALA A 161 10.77 -12.65 -2.03
CA ALA A 161 12.18 -12.90 -2.29
C ALA A 161 12.96 -11.59 -2.43
N HIS A 162 14.14 -11.49 -1.81
CA HIS A 162 14.96 -10.27 -1.73
C HIS A 162 14.24 -9.02 -1.18
N GLY A 163 13.10 -9.21 -0.52
CA GLY A 163 12.30 -8.14 0.04
C GLY A 163 12.39 -8.04 1.55
N GLU A 164 11.62 -7.11 2.09
CA GLU A 164 11.50 -6.88 3.52
C GLU A 164 10.04 -6.59 3.88
N ASN A 165 9.67 -6.91 5.11
CA ASN A 165 8.39 -6.54 5.69
C ASN A 165 8.54 -6.40 7.21
N PHE A 166 7.61 -5.70 7.85
CA PHE A 166 7.66 -5.42 9.28
C PHE A 166 6.30 -5.65 9.92
N ILE A 167 6.33 -5.90 11.23
CA ILE A 167 5.13 -5.95 12.06
C ILE A 167 5.43 -5.32 13.41
N VAL A 168 4.44 -4.64 13.97
CA VAL A 168 4.47 -4.17 15.35
C VAL A 168 3.74 -5.20 16.20
N ILE A 169 4.43 -5.76 17.18
CA ILE A 169 3.91 -6.81 18.07
C ILE A 169 4.25 -6.48 19.52
N ASN A 170 3.51 -7.06 20.45
CA ASN A 170 3.83 -6.93 21.87
C ASN A 170 5.20 -7.56 22.21
N LYS A 171 5.88 -7.01 23.21
CA LYS A 171 7.12 -7.57 23.75
C LYS A 171 6.84 -8.91 24.41
N GLY A 172 7.70 -9.89 24.16
CA GLY A 172 7.52 -11.24 24.70
C GLY A 172 8.32 -12.32 23.99
N ILE A 173 8.08 -13.57 24.39
CA ILE A 173 8.72 -14.75 23.82
C ILE A 173 7.82 -15.31 22.71
N TYR A 174 8.41 -15.48 21.53
CA TYR A 174 7.73 -15.97 20.33
C TYR A 174 8.48 -17.13 19.70
N ILE A 175 7.74 -18.02 19.06
CA ILE A 175 8.24 -19.06 18.17
C ILE A 175 8.00 -18.60 16.74
N LEU A 176 9.08 -18.49 15.98
CA LEU A 176 9.11 -18.07 14.59
C LEU A 176 9.21 -19.30 13.71
N ASN A 177 8.19 -19.54 12.88
CA ASN A 177 8.12 -20.67 11.96
C ASN A 177 7.98 -20.16 10.53
N SER A 178 8.75 -20.71 9.60
CA SER A 178 8.63 -20.38 8.17
C SER A 178 9.09 -21.54 7.30
N ASN A 179 8.69 -21.53 6.03
CA ASN A 179 9.27 -22.39 5.01
C ASN A 179 10.14 -21.52 4.09
N VAL A 180 11.44 -21.79 4.05
CA VAL A 180 12.42 -21.04 3.27
C VAL A 180 12.96 -21.95 2.19
N CYS A 181 12.50 -21.76 0.94
CA CYS A 181 12.87 -22.62 -0.20
C CYS A 181 12.74 -24.12 0.12
N ASP A 182 11.56 -24.53 0.59
CA ASP A 182 11.21 -25.92 1.00
C ASP A 182 11.93 -26.47 2.24
N VAL A 183 12.72 -25.65 2.94
CA VAL A 183 13.34 -25.99 4.21
C VAL A 183 12.61 -25.31 5.36
N LYS A 184 12.22 -26.09 6.38
CA LYS A 184 11.56 -25.57 7.58
C LYS A 184 12.54 -24.77 8.43
N TYR A 185 12.22 -23.50 8.64
CA TYR A 185 12.83 -22.63 9.63
C TYR A 185 11.99 -22.62 10.91
N ASN A 186 12.61 -22.88 12.06
CA ASN A 186 12.00 -22.74 13.37
C ASN A 186 13.00 -22.11 14.33
N SER A 187 12.62 -21.02 15.01
CA SER A 187 13.45 -20.35 16.00
C SER A 187 12.61 -19.74 17.11
N GLN A 188 13.04 -19.92 18.36
CA GLN A 188 12.47 -19.18 19.49
C GLN A 188 13.22 -17.86 19.67
N LYS A 189 12.49 -16.74 19.78
CA LYS A 189 13.04 -15.40 19.97
C LYS A 189 12.34 -14.66 21.11
N ASP A 190 13.13 -14.01 21.94
CA ASP A 190 12.68 -13.10 22.98
C ASP A 190 12.77 -11.66 22.47
N ILE A 191 11.61 -11.07 22.21
CA ILE A 191 11.44 -9.75 21.57
C ILE A 191 11.18 -8.73 22.68
N ARG A 192 12.26 -8.13 23.19
CA ARG A 192 12.19 -7.06 24.22
C ARG A 192 12.36 -5.65 23.66
N LYS A 193 12.90 -5.56 22.45
CA LYS A 193 13.20 -4.31 21.73
C LYS A 193 12.99 -4.55 20.24
N ASN A 194 13.09 -3.48 19.45
CA ASN A 194 13.03 -3.58 17.99
C ASN A 194 14.15 -4.50 17.49
N ILE A 195 13.80 -5.45 16.61
CA ILE A 195 14.71 -6.47 16.10
C ILE A 195 14.64 -6.47 14.57
N LEU A 196 15.83 -6.51 13.95
CA LEU A 196 16.00 -6.87 12.56
C LEU A 196 16.42 -8.34 12.49
N LEU A 197 15.63 -9.15 11.80
CA LEU A 197 15.96 -10.55 11.52
C LEU A 197 16.18 -10.71 10.01
N SER A 198 17.27 -11.37 9.63
CA SER A 198 17.61 -11.64 8.24
C SER A 198 17.59 -13.14 7.99
N ILE A 199 16.80 -13.58 7.01
CA ILE A 199 16.75 -14.97 6.56
C ILE A 199 17.48 -15.08 5.23
N ASN A 200 18.42 -16.01 5.14
CA ASN A 200 19.19 -16.29 3.92
C ASN A 200 18.76 -17.63 3.33
N ASN A 201 19.21 -17.92 2.11
CA ASN A 201 19.05 -19.24 1.50
C ASN A 201 19.56 -20.35 2.43
N PRO A 202 18.84 -21.49 2.53
CA PRO A 202 19.31 -22.63 3.29
C PRO A 202 20.62 -23.14 2.68
N THR A 203 21.67 -23.23 3.49
CA THR A 203 22.91 -23.89 3.07
C THR A 203 22.64 -25.39 2.95
N GLN A 204 22.86 -25.97 1.77
CA GLN A 204 22.89 -27.43 1.65
C GLN A 204 24.02 -27.95 2.53
N VAL A 205 23.67 -28.61 3.63
CA VAL A 205 24.65 -29.39 4.40
C VAL A 205 25.02 -30.55 3.49
N GLY A 206 26.12 -30.40 2.76
CA GLY A 206 26.61 -31.41 1.84
C GLY A 206 26.71 -32.76 2.52
N ASN A 207 26.31 -33.82 1.80
CA ASN A 207 26.49 -35.21 2.18
C ASN A 207 27.92 -35.41 2.70
N LYS A 208 28.09 -35.49 4.01
CA LYS A 208 29.34 -35.97 4.59
C LYS A 208 29.34 -37.48 4.29
N PRO A 209 30.28 -38.00 3.48
CA PRO A 209 30.34 -39.44 3.25
C PRO A 209 30.50 -40.12 4.61
N ILE A 210 29.73 -41.19 4.81
CA ILE A 210 29.90 -42.15 5.88
C ILE A 210 31.36 -42.61 5.76
N SER A 211 32.21 -42.15 6.69
CA SER A 211 33.51 -42.74 6.86
C SER A 211 33.25 -44.14 7.42
N ASP A 212 33.43 -45.13 6.56
CA ASP A 212 33.50 -46.53 6.93
C ASP A 212 34.48 -46.68 8.10
N ASN A 213 33.94 -47.07 9.24
CA ASN A 213 34.69 -47.69 10.32
C ASN A 213 34.37 -49.17 10.26
N LYS A 214 35.20 -49.94 9.55
CA LYS A 214 35.84 -51.19 10.01
C LYS A 214 36.34 -52.02 8.83
#